data_AF-A0A9D0ZT36-F1
#
_entry.id   AF-A0A9D0ZT36-F1
#
_cell.length_a   1.000
_cell.length_b   1.000
_cell.length_c   1.000
_cell.angle_alpha   90.00
_cell.angle_beta   90.00
_cell.angle_gamma   90.00
#
_symmetry.space_group_name_H-M   'P 1'
#
loop_
_entity.id
_entity.type
_entity.pdbx_description
1 polymer ?
#
loop_
_entity_poly.entity_id
_entity_poly.type
_entity_poly.pdbx_seq_one_letter_code
_entity_poly.pdbx_strand_id
1 'polypeptide(L)'
;MKLKNGMYVRSDKGHIFQYYDHRKTADSNYGFYTEYDEEFDIYHEWDDWGEIDNFYNIVKCSFDLIDLIEVGDYVNGYKVIDIIEPDVCGDENLTDRKIITEEPSYSAYNKTILNIDDVKSLVTKEMFERADIFA
;
A
#
# COMPACT_ATOMS: atom_id res chain seq x y z
N MET A 1 -10.80 12.73 1.86
CA MET A 1 -10.93 11.56 2.77
C MET A 1 -10.73 12.05 4.20
N LYS A 2 -11.04 11.28 5.28
CA LYS A 2 -10.61 11.67 6.64
C LYS A 2 -9.69 10.59 7.21
N LEU A 3 -8.40 10.89 7.25
CA LEU A 3 -7.37 9.98 7.69
C LEU A 3 -7.28 9.95 9.23
N LYS A 4 -6.85 8.81 9.77
CA LYS A 4 -6.70 8.59 11.22
C LYS A 4 -5.37 7.89 11.48
N ASN A 5 -4.74 8.23 12.61
CA ASN A 5 -3.49 7.60 13.04
C ASN A 5 -3.55 6.08 12.97
N GLY A 6 -2.52 5.50 12.36
CA GLY A 6 -2.36 4.07 12.21
C GLY A 6 -3.01 3.48 10.96
N MET A 7 -3.80 4.26 10.19
CA MET A 7 -4.30 3.80 8.88
C MET A 7 -3.14 3.60 7.90
N TYR A 8 -3.22 2.59 7.06
CA TYR A 8 -2.45 2.53 5.82
C TYR A 8 -3.11 3.40 4.75
N VAL A 9 -2.29 3.96 3.87
CA VAL A 9 -2.73 4.74 2.71
C VAL A 9 -2.04 4.24 1.44
N ARG A 10 -2.74 4.32 0.29
CA ARG A 10 -2.20 4.12 -1.05
C ARG A 10 -2.28 5.42 -1.83
N SER A 11 -1.18 5.82 -2.47
CA SER A 11 -1.16 6.97 -3.35
C SER A 11 -1.54 6.64 -4.79
N ASP A 12 -1.91 7.67 -5.55
CA ASP A 12 -2.07 7.65 -7.01
C ASP A 12 -0.79 7.23 -7.76
N LYS A 13 0.37 7.28 -7.09
CA LYS A 13 1.66 6.81 -7.59
C LYS A 13 2.00 5.38 -7.16
N GLY A 14 1.10 4.70 -6.43
CA GLY A 14 1.25 3.32 -5.97
C GLY A 14 2.08 3.16 -4.69
N HIS A 15 2.48 4.23 -4.02
CA HIS A 15 3.17 4.10 -2.72
C HIS A 15 2.16 3.70 -1.66
N ILE A 16 2.51 2.70 -0.85
CA ILE A 16 1.73 2.29 0.32
C ILE A 16 2.56 2.51 1.58
N PHE A 17 1.98 3.21 2.55
CA PHE A 17 2.64 3.53 3.82
C PHE A 17 1.62 3.72 4.94
N GLN A 18 2.08 3.67 6.19
CA GLN A 18 1.25 3.93 7.35
C GLN A 18 1.21 5.42 7.67
N TYR A 19 0.01 5.95 7.82
CA TYR A 19 -0.24 7.32 8.21
C TYR A 19 -0.10 7.51 9.72
N TYR A 20 0.70 8.50 10.08
CA TYR A 20 0.82 9.03 11.43
C TYR A 20 0.67 10.55 11.36
N ASP A 21 -0.31 11.08 12.08
CA ASP A 21 -0.53 12.50 12.31
C ASP A 21 0.59 13.01 13.22
N HIS A 22 1.68 13.45 12.60
CA HIS A 22 2.74 14.17 13.27
C HIS A 22 2.34 15.64 13.45
N ARG A 23 1.31 15.89 14.25
CA ARG A 23 1.07 17.23 14.79
C ARG A 23 2.22 17.61 15.74
N LYS A 24 3.25 18.21 15.15
CA LYS A 24 4.41 18.85 15.79
C LYS A 24 5.22 17.98 16.74
N THR A 25 6.34 17.48 16.24
CA THR A 25 7.60 17.59 16.98
C THR A 25 8.68 18.04 16.03
N ALA A 26 8.91 19.35 16.00
CA ALA A 26 10.19 19.89 15.58
C ALA A 26 11.23 19.44 16.61
N ASP A 27 11.71 18.20 16.50
CA ASP A 27 12.98 17.81 17.09
C ASP A 27 13.93 17.53 15.92
N SER A 28 14.59 18.61 15.55
CA SER A 28 15.44 18.81 14.39
C SER A 28 16.73 17.99 14.49
N ASN A 29 16.65 16.68 14.35
CA ASN A 29 17.86 15.86 14.26
C ASN A 29 17.89 14.84 13.12
N TYR A 30 16.79 14.55 12.41
CA TYR A 30 16.83 13.78 11.14
C TYR A 30 15.63 14.10 10.22
N GLY A 31 15.74 15.20 9.48
CA GLY A 31 15.62 15.31 8.02
C GLY A 31 14.37 14.94 7.22
N PHE A 32 13.26 14.43 7.79
CA PHE A 32 12.01 14.23 7.03
C PHE A 32 10.77 14.44 7.90
N TYR A 33 9.83 15.27 7.45
CA TYR A 33 8.49 15.36 8.03
C TYR A 33 7.41 15.35 6.96
N THR A 34 6.30 14.69 7.27
CA THR A 34 5.11 14.66 6.41
C THR A 34 4.06 15.63 6.94
N GLU A 35 3.65 16.58 6.11
CA GLU A 35 2.53 17.48 6.41
C GLU A 35 1.32 17.04 5.58
N TYR A 36 0.19 16.82 6.25
CA TYR A 36 -1.07 16.50 5.60
C TYR A 36 -1.86 17.79 5.37
N ASP A 37 -2.10 18.13 4.11
CA ASP A 37 -2.98 19.23 3.74
C ASP A 37 -4.42 18.71 3.69
N GLU A 38 -5.23 19.12 4.67
CA GLU A 38 -6.64 18.73 4.76
C GLU A 38 -7.51 19.26 3.60
N GLU A 39 -7.12 20.38 2.97
CA GLU A 39 -7.86 21.01 1.88
C GLU A 39 -7.69 20.23 0.57
N PHE A 40 -6.51 19.63 0.37
CA PHE A 40 -6.18 18.95 -0.88
C PHE A 40 -6.07 17.43 -0.78
N ASP A 41 -6.08 16.83 0.43
CA ASP A 41 -5.86 15.39 0.66
C ASP A 41 -4.49 14.93 0.12
N ILE A 42 -3.49 15.81 0.27
CA ILE A 42 -2.12 15.66 -0.24
C ILE A 42 -1.15 15.53 0.93
N TYR A 43 -0.14 14.68 0.76
CA TYR A 43 1.02 14.60 1.65
C TYR A 43 2.18 15.37 1.04
N HIS A 44 2.71 16.29 1.83
CA HIS A 44 3.95 16.97 1.54
C HIS A 44 5.07 16.25 2.26
N GLU A 45 6.07 15.79 1.52
CA GLU A 45 7.34 15.33 2.09
C GLU A 45 8.29 16.52 2.12
N TRP A 46 8.80 16.86 3.30
CA TRP A 46 9.74 17.96 3.47
C TRP A 46 11.09 17.41 3.91
N ASP A 47 12.17 17.91 3.34
CA ASP A 47 13.52 17.74 3.87
C ASP A 47 14.06 19.05 4.45
N ASP A 48 15.31 19.02 4.95
CA ASP A 48 16.00 20.19 5.50
C ASP A 48 16.21 21.33 4.48
N TRP A 49 15.98 21.09 3.18
CA TRP A 49 16.21 22.02 2.07
C TRP A 49 14.93 22.55 1.43
N GLY A 50 13.76 21.99 1.75
CA GLY A 50 12.46 22.49 1.33
C GLY A 50 11.44 21.38 1.08
N GLU A 51 10.36 21.74 0.39
CA GLU A 51 9.36 20.81 -0.08
C GLU A 51 10.00 19.88 -1.13
N ILE A 52 10.02 18.58 -0.85
CA ILE A 52 10.34 17.58 -1.86
C ILE A 52 9.09 17.50 -2.74
N ASP A 53 9.27 17.81 -4.03
CA ASP A 53 8.24 17.84 -5.08
C ASP A 53 7.72 16.42 -5.43
N ASN A 54 7.33 15.67 -4.39
CA ASN A 54 6.77 14.33 -4.44
C ASN A 54 5.34 14.39 -3.90
N PHE A 55 4.50 15.19 -4.55
CA PHE A 55 3.08 15.17 -4.27
C PHE A 55 2.51 13.79 -4.59
N TYR A 56 1.87 13.19 -3.60
CA TYR A 56 1.11 11.96 -3.70
C TYR A 56 -0.33 12.29 -3.32
N ASN A 57 -1.28 12.05 -4.22
CA ASN A 57 -2.70 12.10 -3.83
C ASN A 57 -3.04 10.77 -3.16
N ILE A 58 -3.69 10.80 -2.01
CA ILE A 58 -4.19 9.57 -1.40
C ILE A 58 -5.45 9.13 -2.13
N VAL A 59 -5.42 7.94 -2.72
CA VAL A 59 -6.55 7.37 -3.46
C VAL A 59 -7.33 6.34 -2.65
N LYS A 60 -6.68 5.70 -1.67
CA LYS A 60 -7.30 4.75 -0.74
C LYS A 60 -6.66 4.83 0.65
N CYS A 61 -7.46 4.59 1.69
CA CYS A 61 -6.98 4.36 3.05
C CYS A 61 -7.75 3.21 3.70
N SER A 62 -7.11 2.49 4.62
CA SER A 62 -7.77 1.54 5.52
C SER A 62 -6.92 1.30 6.77
N PHE A 63 -7.52 0.77 7.84
CA PHE A 63 -6.75 0.22 8.95
C PHE A 63 -6.07 -1.11 8.60
N ASP A 64 -6.59 -1.83 7.60
CA ASP A 64 -6.06 -3.11 7.18
C ASP A 64 -5.33 -2.99 5.85
N LEU A 65 -4.07 -3.40 5.82
CA LEU A 65 -3.21 -3.30 4.63
C LEU A 65 -3.80 -4.04 3.42
N ILE A 66 -4.52 -5.15 3.63
CA ILE A 66 -5.14 -5.94 2.57
C ILE A 66 -6.17 -5.14 1.75
N ASP A 67 -6.77 -4.10 2.33
CA ASP A 67 -7.73 -3.24 1.64
C ASP A 67 -7.10 -2.31 0.61
N LEU A 68 -5.79 -2.14 0.69
CA LEU A 68 -5.03 -1.33 -0.26
C LEU A 68 -4.42 -2.15 -1.38
N ILE A 69 -4.32 -3.47 -1.22
CA ILE A 69 -3.75 -4.36 -2.22
C ILE A 69 -4.76 -4.54 -3.36
N GLU A 70 -4.27 -4.51 -4.60
CA GLU A 70 -5.08 -4.64 -5.80
C GLU A 70 -4.55 -5.76 -6.71
N VAL A 71 -5.45 -6.29 -7.54
CA VAL A 71 -5.06 -7.19 -8.64
C VAL A 71 -4.06 -6.47 -9.54
N GLY A 72 -2.98 -7.16 -9.87
CA GLY A 72 -1.84 -6.63 -10.61
C GLY A 72 -0.65 -6.21 -9.74
N ASP A 73 -0.85 -5.99 -8.44
CA ASP A 73 0.27 -5.76 -7.51
C ASP A 73 1.11 -7.05 -7.34
N TYR A 74 2.26 -6.92 -6.70
CA TYR A 74 3.18 -8.01 -6.45
C TYR A 74 3.42 -8.14 -4.95
N VAL A 75 2.99 -9.26 -4.37
CA VAL A 75 3.19 -9.60 -2.96
C VAL A 75 4.22 -10.71 -2.89
N ASN A 76 5.28 -10.51 -2.09
CA ASN A 76 6.40 -11.44 -1.96
C ASN A 76 7.05 -11.80 -3.32
N GLY A 77 7.01 -10.88 -4.29
CA GLY A 77 7.50 -11.10 -5.66
C GLY A 77 6.53 -11.81 -6.60
N TYR A 78 5.33 -12.17 -6.13
CA TYR A 78 4.32 -12.89 -6.90
C TYR A 78 3.14 -11.99 -7.24
N LYS A 79 2.64 -12.10 -8.47
CA LYS A 79 1.57 -11.23 -8.96
C LYS A 79 0.25 -11.60 -8.29
N VAL A 80 -0.44 -10.61 -7.72
CA VAL A 80 -1.80 -10.74 -7.22
C VAL A 80 -2.75 -10.89 -8.40
N ILE A 81 -3.44 -12.01 -8.45
CA ILE A 81 -4.40 -12.33 -9.52
C ILE A 81 -5.85 -12.25 -9.05
N ASP A 82 -6.09 -12.34 -7.75
CA ASP A 82 -7.42 -12.27 -7.15
C ASP A 82 -7.35 -11.94 -5.65
N ILE A 83 -8.47 -11.45 -5.10
CA ILE A 83 -8.65 -11.18 -3.68
C ILE A 83 -9.99 -11.79 -3.26
N ILE A 84 -9.94 -12.76 -2.36
CA ILE A 84 -11.12 -13.44 -1.84
C ILE A 84 -11.68 -12.63 -0.68
N GLU A 85 -12.95 -12.24 -0.77
CA GLU A 85 -13.71 -11.67 0.34
C GLU A 85 -14.11 -12.76 1.35
N PRO A 86 -14.23 -12.43 2.64
CA PRO A 86 -14.67 -13.39 3.65
C PRO A 86 -16.05 -13.95 3.31
N ASP A 87 -16.23 -15.26 3.49
CA ASP A 87 -17.51 -15.91 3.26
C ASP A 87 -18.39 -15.81 4.51
N VAL A 88 -19.42 -14.97 4.42
CA VAL A 88 -20.39 -14.73 5.50
C VAL A 88 -21.30 -15.96 5.73
N CYS A 89 -21.28 -16.96 4.83
CA CYS A 89 -22.10 -18.16 4.89
C CYS A 89 -21.46 -19.36 5.62
N GLY A 90 -20.28 -19.19 6.22
CA GLY A 90 -19.79 -20.11 7.26
C GLY A 90 -18.71 -21.12 6.85
N ASP A 91 -17.94 -20.88 5.79
CA ASP A 91 -16.66 -21.58 5.63
C ASP A 91 -15.66 -21.03 6.66
N GLU A 92 -15.32 -21.84 7.66
CA GLU A 92 -14.36 -21.50 8.72
C GLU A 92 -12.96 -21.15 8.18
N ASN A 93 -12.66 -21.49 6.93
CA ASN A 93 -11.41 -21.14 6.26
C ASN A 93 -11.45 -19.77 5.57
N LEU A 94 -12.59 -19.09 5.50
CA LEU A 94 -12.79 -17.79 4.84
C LEU A 94 -13.33 -16.74 5.81
N THR A 95 -12.82 -16.73 7.04
CA THR A 95 -13.18 -15.71 8.05
C THR A 95 -12.64 -14.32 7.73
N ASP A 96 -11.56 -14.26 6.95
CA ASP A 96 -10.81 -13.04 6.63
C ASP A 96 -10.55 -12.95 5.13
N ARG A 97 -10.28 -11.73 4.63
CA ARG A 97 -9.87 -11.51 3.24
C ARG A 97 -8.56 -12.22 2.96
N LYS A 98 -8.43 -12.81 1.76
CA LYS A 98 -7.21 -13.52 1.34
C LYS A 98 -6.72 -13.07 -0.01
N ILE A 99 -5.40 -13.08 -0.19
CA ILE A 99 -4.74 -12.69 -1.43
C ILE A 99 -4.40 -13.95 -2.21
N ILE A 100 -4.79 -14.03 -3.48
CA ILE A 100 -4.32 -15.10 -4.39
C ILE A 100 -3.21 -14.54 -5.26
N THR A 101 -2.03 -15.14 -5.17
CA THR A 101 -0.89 -14.82 -6.03
C THR A 101 -0.59 -15.96 -7.00
N GLU A 102 0.04 -15.61 -8.11
CA GLU A 102 0.54 -16.55 -9.12
C GLU A 102 2.06 -16.46 -9.22
N GLU A 103 2.72 -17.62 -9.19
CA GLU A 103 4.15 -17.69 -9.49
C GLU A 103 4.41 -17.48 -10.98
N PRO A 104 5.44 -16.72 -11.39
CA PRO A 104 5.83 -16.56 -12.80
C PRO A 104 6.44 -17.85 -13.43
N SER A 105 6.21 -19.01 -12.84
CA SER A 105 6.69 -20.32 -13.31
C SER A 105 5.89 -20.83 -14.52
N TYR A 106 6.57 -21.53 -15.43
CA TYR A 106 6.04 -22.06 -16.70
C TYR A 106 4.87 -23.07 -16.56
N SER A 107 4.51 -23.50 -15.35
CA SER A 107 3.32 -24.32 -15.09
C SER A 107 2.23 -23.46 -14.44
N ALA A 108 1.16 -23.20 -15.20
CA ALA A 108 0.00 -22.35 -14.89
C ALA A 108 -0.87 -22.77 -13.69
N TYR A 109 -0.31 -23.47 -12.70
CA TYR A 109 -1.04 -24.10 -11.60
C TYR A 109 -0.50 -23.79 -10.20
N ASN A 110 0.56 -23.00 -10.07
CA ASN A 110 1.08 -22.61 -8.75
C ASN A 110 0.43 -21.32 -8.28
N LYS A 111 -0.80 -21.45 -7.78
CA LYS A 111 -1.48 -20.38 -7.04
C LYS A 111 -1.16 -20.51 -5.56
N THR A 112 -0.89 -19.40 -4.90
CA THR A 112 -0.72 -19.35 -3.45
C THR A 112 -1.79 -18.47 -2.83
N ILE A 113 -2.38 -18.93 -1.74
CA ILE A 113 -3.31 -18.16 -0.93
C ILE A 113 -2.52 -17.63 0.26
N LEU A 114 -2.51 -16.31 0.44
CA LEU A 114 -1.78 -15.62 1.49
C LEU A 114 -2.77 -14.88 2.40
N ASN A 115 -2.50 -14.91 3.70
CA ASN A 115 -3.10 -13.99 4.64
C ASN A 115 -2.25 -12.72 4.72
N ILE A 116 -2.77 -11.69 5.38
CA ILE A 116 -2.03 -10.43 5.53
C ILE A 116 -0.72 -10.61 6.30
N ASP A 117 -0.69 -11.50 7.29
CA ASP A 117 0.50 -11.82 8.09
C ASP A 117 1.60 -12.52 7.28
N ASP A 118 1.26 -13.08 6.11
CA ASP A 118 2.22 -13.71 5.21
C ASP A 118 2.91 -12.68 4.28
N VAL A 119 2.45 -11.43 4.26
CA VAL A 119 3.00 -10.35 3.43
C VAL A 119 4.32 -9.84 4.02
N LYS A 120 5.41 -10.04 3.29
CA LYS A 120 6.78 -9.60 3.66
C LYS A 120 7.28 -8.49 2.77
N SER A 121 6.86 -8.46 1.51
CA SER A 121 7.12 -7.38 0.57
C SER A 121 5.90 -7.13 -0.32
N LEU A 122 5.74 -5.87 -0.71
CA LEU A 122 4.67 -5.41 -1.59
C LEU A 122 5.25 -4.40 -2.58
N VAL A 123 5.00 -4.62 -3.86
CA VAL A 123 5.29 -3.68 -4.94
C VAL A 123 4.00 -3.51 -5.72
N THR A 124 3.53 -2.28 -5.83
CA THR A 124 2.29 -2.00 -6.56
C THR A 124 2.54 -1.98 -8.06
N LYS A 125 1.49 -2.26 -8.84
CA LYS A 125 1.57 -2.22 -10.31
C LYS A 125 2.03 -0.85 -10.83
N GLU A 126 1.62 0.25 -10.21
CA GLU A 126 2.01 1.60 -10.64
C GLU A 126 3.52 1.84 -10.44
N MET A 127 4.10 1.28 -9.37
CA MET A 127 5.55 1.32 -9.17
C MET A 127 6.29 0.48 -10.20
N PHE A 128 5.74 -0.68 -10.57
CA PHE A 128 6.33 -1.55 -11.58
C PHE A 128 6.31 -0.91 -12.98
N GLU A 129 5.17 -0.36 -13.40
CA GLU A 129 5.02 0.34 -14.67
C GLU A 129 5.97 1.54 -14.80
N ARG A 130 6.28 2.22 -13.69
CA ARG A 130 7.25 3.32 -13.68
C ARG A 130 8.69 2.86 -13.82
N ALA A 131 9.04 1.70 -13.27
CA ALA A 131 10.39 1.15 -13.42
C ALA A 131 10.69 0.86 -14.90
N ASP A 132 9.70 0.39 -15.66
CA ASP A 132 9.83 0.11 -17.10
C ASP A 132 9.96 1.39 -17.95
N ILE A 133 9.56 2.56 -17.45
CA ILE A 133 9.70 3.85 -18.17
C ILE A 133 11.16 4.34 -18.18
N PHE A 134 12.00 3.85 -17.26
CA PHE A 134 13.42 4.25 -17.13
C PHE A 134 14.42 3.16 -17.59
N ALA A 135 13.93 2.02 -18.09
CA ALA A 135 14.74 0.91 -18.61
C ALA A 135 14.89 0.99 -20.15
#